data_AF-V7F0Z3-F1
#
_entry.id   AF-V7F0Z3-F1
#
_cell.length_a   1.000
_cell.length_b   1.000
_cell.length_c   1.000
_cell.angle_alpha   90.00
_cell.angle_beta   90.00
_cell.angle_gamma   90.00
#
_symmetry.space_group_name_H-M   'P 1'
#
loop_
_entity.id
_entity.type
_entity.pdbx_description
1 polymer ?
#
loop_
_entity_poly.entity_id
_entity_poly.type
_entity_poly.pdbx_seq_one_letter_code
_entity_poly.pdbx_strand_id
1 'polypeptide(L)'
;MTEPTLPISPPSAEAVRSRLERAAGYLANVTEPGKTVLNALSGVREILFAACETGDLPGEFPDLVPRLSQLIADACPILAKDGAMSPERAYWGLGRTNDLLHPCKADAKTAGISYVAIFVGELSIAFHRTQLLAAGFEIFEDIFAKRLPIDTGSAALH
;
A
#
# COMPACT_ATOMS: atom_id res chain seq x y z
N MET A 1 16.11 16.85 33.23
CA MET A 1 15.55 17.44 32.00
C MET A 1 14.39 16.56 31.58
N THR A 2 13.16 17.07 31.59
CA THR A 2 11.98 16.36 31.06
C THR A 2 11.98 16.47 29.54
N GLU A 3 11.89 15.34 28.85
CA GLU A 3 11.69 15.29 27.41
C GLU A 3 10.45 16.12 27.03
N PRO A 4 10.50 16.95 25.98
CA PRO A 4 9.30 17.60 25.46
C PRO A 4 8.41 16.51 24.85
N THR A 5 7.43 16.05 25.61
CA THR A 5 6.33 15.26 25.07
C THR A 5 5.48 16.16 24.20
N LEU A 6 5.55 15.97 22.88
CA LEU A 6 4.50 16.47 21.99
C LEU A 6 3.14 16.03 22.57
N PRO A 7 2.10 16.88 22.53
CA PRO A 7 0.77 16.45 22.89
C PRO A 7 0.29 15.47 21.82
N ILE A 8 0.63 14.19 22.00
CA ILE A 8 0.04 13.10 21.23
C ILE A 8 -1.30 12.87 21.92
N SER A 9 -2.31 13.67 21.55
CA SER A 9 -3.68 13.28 21.85
C SER A 9 -3.86 11.86 21.27
N PRO A 10 -4.29 10.87 22.07
CA PRO A 10 -4.56 9.55 21.53
C PRO A 10 -5.50 9.71 20.34
N PRO A 11 -5.27 9.00 19.23
CA PRO A 11 -6.11 9.11 18.04
C PRO A 11 -7.57 8.87 18.45
N SER A 12 -8.44 9.82 18.17
CA SER A 12 -9.86 9.67 18.47
C SER A 12 -10.47 8.67 17.49
N ALA A 13 -11.50 7.92 17.92
CA ALA A 13 -12.23 7.01 17.04
C ALA A 13 -12.79 7.75 15.79
N GLU A 14 -13.10 9.04 15.93
CA GLU A 14 -13.52 9.90 14.82
C GLU A 14 -12.39 10.17 13.81
N ALA A 15 -11.15 10.37 14.28
CA ALA A 15 -10.00 10.52 13.40
C ALA A 15 -9.75 9.23 12.60
N VAL A 16 -9.82 8.07 13.26
CA VAL A 16 -9.67 6.76 12.61
C VAL A 16 -10.79 6.51 11.60
N ARG A 17 -12.05 6.77 11.96
CA ARG A 17 -13.20 6.71 11.03
C ARG A 17 -12.96 7.59 9.79
N SER A 18 -12.54 8.83 9.99
CA SER A 18 -12.25 9.77 8.90
C SER A 18 -11.15 9.25 7.96
N ARG A 19 -10.12 8.56 8.49
CA ARG A 19 -9.12 7.87 7.64
C ARG A 19 -9.73 6.78 6.79
N LEU A 20 -10.53 5.90 7.40
CA LEU A 20 -11.18 4.79 6.70
C LEU A 20 -12.14 5.28 5.60
N GLU A 21 -12.86 6.37 5.86
CA GLU A 21 -13.73 7.00 4.85
C GLU A 21 -12.94 7.60 3.69
N ARG A 22 -11.81 8.28 3.98
CA ARG A 22 -10.89 8.74 2.92
C ARG A 22 -10.32 7.57 2.13
N ALA A 23 -9.94 6.48 2.80
CA ALA A 23 -9.46 5.28 2.14
C ALA A 23 -10.50 4.74 1.16
N ALA A 24 -11.76 4.66 1.58
CA ALA A 24 -12.85 4.24 0.71
C ALA A 24 -13.03 5.18 -0.49
N GLY A 25 -12.92 6.50 -0.26
CA GLY A 25 -12.97 7.50 -1.33
C GLY A 25 -11.86 7.32 -2.36
N TYR A 26 -10.62 7.10 -1.93
CA TYR A 26 -9.50 6.84 -2.84
C TYR A 26 -9.68 5.51 -3.59
N LEU A 27 -9.98 4.42 -2.89
CA LEU A 27 -10.12 3.10 -3.51
C LEU A 27 -11.28 3.04 -4.51
N ALA A 28 -12.37 3.78 -4.29
CA ALA A 28 -13.47 3.88 -5.24
C ALA A 28 -13.08 4.59 -6.56
N ASN A 29 -12.00 5.38 -6.55
CA ASN A 29 -11.55 6.17 -7.70
C ASN A 29 -10.32 5.57 -8.39
N VAL A 30 -9.93 4.32 -8.10
CA VAL A 30 -8.75 3.68 -8.75
C VAL A 30 -8.89 3.51 -10.26
N THR A 31 -10.10 3.56 -10.81
CA THR A 31 -10.34 3.58 -12.27
C THR A 31 -10.10 4.94 -12.91
N GLU A 32 -9.82 5.97 -12.12
CA GLU A 32 -9.63 7.32 -12.65
C GLU A 32 -8.37 7.36 -13.55
N PRO A 33 -8.49 7.80 -14.82
CA PRO A 33 -7.39 7.78 -15.77
C PRO A 33 -6.14 8.49 -15.25
N GLY A 34 -5.00 7.78 -15.27
CA GLY A 34 -3.70 8.30 -14.83
C GLY A 34 -3.56 8.46 -13.31
N LYS A 35 -4.56 8.06 -12.52
CA LYS A 35 -4.53 8.16 -11.05
C LYS A 35 -4.63 6.82 -10.32
N THR A 36 -4.65 5.69 -11.05
CA THR A 36 -4.72 4.33 -10.47
C THR A 36 -3.76 4.15 -9.30
N VAL A 37 -2.45 4.37 -9.53
CA VAL A 37 -1.41 4.18 -8.51
C VAL A 37 -1.55 5.17 -7.37
N LEU A 38 -1.89 6.43 -7.65
CA LEU A 38 -2.05 7.47 -6.64
C LEU A 38 -3.22 7.17 -5.70
N ASN A 39 -4.35 6.76 -6.27
CA ASN A 39 -5.55 6.41 -5.53
C ASN A 39 -5.36 5.11 -4.75
N ALA A 40 -4.68 4.11 -5.31
CA ALA A 40 -4.29 2.91 -4.57
C ALA A 40 -3.35 3.23 -3.40
N LEU A 41 -2.29 4.02 -3.64
CA LEU A 41 -1.34 4.49 -2.62
C LEU A 41 -2.05 5.21 -1.47
N SER A 42 -2.88 6.18 -1.81
CA SER A 42 -3.58 7.01 -0.81
C SER A 42 -4.56 6.17 0.00
N GLY A 43 -5.29 5.26 -0.65
CA GLY A 43 -6.21 4.34 0.01
C GLY A 43 -5.52 3.39 0.99
N VAL A 44 -4.48 2.69 0.52
CA VAL A 44 -3.71 1.74 1.33
C VAL A 44 -3.03 2.45 2.52
N ARG A 45 -2.48 3.65 2.30
CA ARG A 45 -1.82 4.43 3.36
C ARG A 45 -2.78 4.83 4.48
N GLU A 46 -3.99 5.26 4.15
CA GLU A 46 -4.97 5.63 5.18
C GLU A 46 -5.44 4.40 5.99
N ILE A 47 -5.57 3.23 5.36
CA ILE A 47 -5.85 1.96 6.07
C ILE A 47 -4.69 1.58 6.99
N LEU A 48 -3.45 1.69 6.51
CA LEU A 48 -2.26 1.44 7.32
C LEU A 48 -2.24 2.33 8.58
N PHE A 49 -2.50 3.62 8.43
CA PHE A 49 -2.54 4.55 9.56
C PHE A 49 -3.68 4.25 10.52
N ALA A 50 -4.88 3.94 10.01
CA ALA A 50 -5.97 3.49 10.85
C ALA A 50 -5.60 2.22 11.65
N ALA A 51 -4.92 1.26 11.03
CA ALA A 51 -4.48 0.02 11.69
C ALA A 51 -3.37 0.23 12.73
N CYS A 52 -2.54 1.27 12.57
CA CYS A 52 -1.55 1.68 13.58
C CYS A 52 -2.20 2.40 14.77
N GLU A 53 -3.29 3.14 14.52
CA GLU A 53 -3.98 3.96 15.51
C GLU A 53 -5.01 3.17 16.34
N THR A 54 -5.65 2.15 15.75
CA THR A 54 -6.67 1.30 16.38
C THR A 54 -6.22 -0.16 16.42
N GLY A 55 -6.35 -0.80 17.58
CA GLY A 55 -6.02 -2.21 17.82
C GLY A 55 -6.99 -3.21 17.17
N ASP A 56 -8.26 -2.83 16.98
CA ASP A 56 -9.33 -3.69 16.45
C ASP A 56 -10.26 -2.92 15.49
N LEU A 57 -9.84 -2.77 14.23
CA LEU A 57 -10.66 -2.11 13.20
C LEU A 57 -12.03 -2.81 12.97
N PRO A 58 -12.10 -4.16 12.87
CA PRO A 58 -13.38 -4.86 12.74
C PRO A 58 -14.35 -4.59 13.89
N GLY A 59 -13.85 -4.55 15.13
CA GLY A 59 -14.68 -4.29 16.31
C GLY A 59 -15.16 -2.84 16.39
N GLU A 60 -14.29 -1.88 16.06
CA GLU A 60 -14.61 -0.44 16.18
C GLU A 60 -15.41 0.12 14.99
N PHE A 61 -15.22 -0.43 13.78
CA PHE A 61 -15.83 0.08 12.54
C PHE A 61 -16.46 -1.03 11.68
N PRO A 62 -17.44 -1.79 12.22
CA PRO A 62 -18.02 -2.96 11.55
C PRO A 62 -18.77 -2.60 10.26
N ASP A 63 -19.21 -1.34 10.10
CA ASP A 63 -19.86 -0.83 8.91
C ASP A 63 -18.89 -0.52 7.75
N LEU A 64 -17.68 -0.08 8.07
CA LEU A 64 -16.69 0.36 7.07
C LEU A 64 -15.81 -0.79 6.56
N VAL A 65 -15.47 -1.74 7.43
CA VAL A 65 -14.56 -2.85 7.11
C VAL A 65 -15.02 -3.70 5.91
N PRO A 66 -16.28 -4.15 5.81
CA PRO A 66 -16.75 -4.92 4.65
C PRO A 66 -16.70 -4.12 3.36
N ARG A 67 -17.07 -2.84 3.42
CA ARG A 67 -17.03 -1.92 2.26
C ARG A 67 -15.60 -1.74 1.77
N LEU A 68 -14.66 -1.50 2.68
CA LEU A 68 -13.24 -1.37 2.32
C LEU A 68 -12.67 -2.66 1.74
N SER A 69 -13.04 -3.81 2.31
CA SER A 69 -12.61 -5.12 1.80
C SER A 69 -13.07 -5.33 0.35
N GLN A 70 -14.32 -4.97 0.03
CA GLN A 70 -14.84 -5.02 -1.33
C GLN A 70 -14.09 -4.07 -2.26
N LEU A 71 -13.86 -2.82 -1.84
CA LEU A 71 -13.12 -1.84 -2.64
C LEU A 71 -11.68 -2.27 -2.91
N ILE A 72 -11.02 -2.94 -1.96
CA ILE A 72 -9.70 -3.54 -2.17
C ILE A 72 -9.77 -4.65 -3.21
N ALA A 73 -10.78 -5.53 -3.12
CA ALA A 73 -10.97 -6.62 -4.08
C ALA A 73 -11.22 -6.10 -5.50
N ASP A 74 -11.97 -5.01 -5.64
CA ASP A 74 -12.24 -4.36 -6.92
C ASP A 74 -11.00 -3.63 -7.47
N ALA A 75 -10.20 -3.02 -6.59
CA ALA A 75 -8.98 -2.31 -6.96
C ALA A 75 -7.83 -3.24 -7.41
N CYS A 76 -7.77 -4.46 -6.84
CA CYS A 76 -6.76 -5.48 -7.16
C CYS A 76 -6.50 -5.69 -8.65
N PRO A 77 -7.50 -6.11 -9.46
CA PRO A 77 -7.28 -6.38 -10.87
C PRO A 77 -6.98 -5.11 -11.69
N ILE A 78 -7.37 -3.93 -11.20
CA ILE A 78 -7.11 -2.65 -11.88
C ILE A 78 -5.65 -2.27 -11.69
N LEU A 79 -5.16 -2.24 -10.45
CA LEU A 79 -3.76 -1.95 -10.15
C LEU A 79 -2.82 -2.99 -10.79
N ALA A 80 -3.20 -4.27 -10.78
CA ALA A 80 -2.41 -5.33 -11.40
C ALA A 80 -2.26 -5.16 -12.94
N LYS A 81 -3.19 -4.46 -13.59
CA LYS A 81 -3.16 -4.19 -15.04
C LYS A 81 -2.59 -2.82 -15.41
N ASP A 82 -2.38 -1.94 -14.43
CA ASP A 82 -1.91 -0.56 -14.66
C ASP A 82 -0.46 -0.51 -15.17
N GLY A 83 0.32 -1.58 -14.97
CA GLY A 83 1.69 -1.71 -15.48
C GLY A 83 2.76 -1.01 -14.63
N ALA A 84 2.38 -0.29 -13.58
CA ALA A 84 3.31 0.39 -12.68
C ALA A 84 4.09 -0.57 -11.75
N MET A 85 3.60 -1.79 -11.56
CA MET A 85 4.24 -2.87 -10.80
C MET A 85 3.79 -4.24 -11.32
N SER A 86 4.44 -5.32 -10.86
CA SER A 86 4.04 -6.67 -11.27
C SER A 86 2.66 -7.03 -10.69
N PRO A 87 1.84 -7.82 -11.43
CA PRO A 87 0.55 -8.28 -10.93
C PRO A 87 0.64 -9.00 -9.58
N GLU A 88 1.66 -9.83 -9.39
CA GLU A 88 1.87 -10.59 -8.14
C GLU A 88 2.09 -9.66 -6.95
N ARG A 89 2.85 -8.57 -7.14
CA ARG A 89 3.06 -7.56 -6.10
C ARG A 89 1.78 -6.80 -5.79
N ALA A 90 0.98 -6.44 -6.81
CA ALA A 90 -0.30 -5.78 -6.62
C ALA A 90 -1.27 -6.65 -5.81
N TYR A 91 -1.47 -7.91 -6.20
CA TYR A 91 -2.35 -8.85 -5.48
C TYR A 91 -1.86 -9.14 -4.07
N TRP A 92 -0.55 -9.38 -3.89
CA TRP A 92 0.01 -9.64 -2.58
C TRP A 92 -0.14 -8.43 -1.65
N GLY A 93 0.19 -7.23 -2.10
CA GLY A 93 0.15 -6.02 -1.28
C GLY A 93 -1.27 -5.61 -0.89
N LEU A 94 -2.22 -5.68 -1.81
CA LEU A 94 -3.63 -5.41 -1.52
C LEU A 94 -4.25 -6.52 -0.67
N GLY A 95 -3.85 -7.78 -0.85
CA GLY A 95 -4.21 -8.89 0.06
C GLY A 95 -3.75 -8.62 1.50
N ARG A 96 -2.49 -8.19 1.69
CA ARG A 96 -1.98 -7.80 3.01
C ARG A 96 -2.68 -6.58 3.60
N THR A 97 -3.10 -5.64 2.75
CA THR A 97 -3.91 -4.50 3.19
C THR A 97 -5.27 -4.97 3.69
N ASN A 98 -5.89 -5.93 2.98
CA ASN A 98 -7.15 -6.52 3.40
C ASN A 98 -7.02 -7.29 4.72
N ASP A 99 -5.91 -8.01 4.94
CA ASP A 99 -5.64 -8.72 6.20
C ASP A 99 -5.72 -7.79 7.44
N LEU A 100 -5.37 -6.50 7.29
CA LEU A 100 -5.48 -5.51 8.38
C LEU A 100 -6.93 -5.18 8.77
N LEU A 101 -7.88 -5.45 7.88
CA LEU A 101 -9.32 -5.24 8.10
C LEU A 101 -10.00 -6.45 8.73
N HIS A 102 -9.27 -7.53 9.05
CA HIS A 102 -9.81 -8.73 9.68
C HIS A 102 -9.29 -8.90 11.12
N PRO A 103 -10.03 -9.59 11.99
CA PRO A 103 -9.56 -9.92 13.33
C PRO A 103 -8.26 -10.74 13.25
N CYS A 104 -7.20 -10.27 13.92
CA CYS A 104 -5.92 -10.97 13.96
C CYS A 104 -5.26 -10.85 15.34
N LYS A 105 -4.36 -11.80 15.65
CA LYS A 105 -3.54 -11.75 16.87
C LYS A 105 -2.55 -10.59 16.79
N ALA A 106 -2.19 -9.99 17.94
CA ALA A 106 -1.32 -8.82 18.01
C ALA A 106 0.01 -8.98 17.24
N ASP A 107 0.72 -10.11 17.39
CA ASP A 107 1.99 -10.35 16.68
C ASP A 107 1.82 -10.41 15.16
N ALA A 108 0.73 -11.04 14.69
CA ALA A 108 0.38 -11.11 13.28
C ALA A 108 0.01 -9.72 12.73
N LYS A 109 -0.62 -8.88 13.55
CA LYS A 109 -0.96 -7.50 13.21
C LYS A 109 0.28 -6.65 12.98
N THR A 110 1.28 -6.72 13.86
CA THR A 110 2.55 -5.96 13.70
C THR A 110 3.29 -6.35 12.42
N ALA A 111 3.33 -7.66 12.10
CA ALA A 111 3.89 -8.14 10.84
C ALA A 111 3.07 -7.63 9.64
N GLY A 112 1.74 -7.69 9.72
CA GLY A 112 0.83 -7.13 8.71
C GLY A 112 1.07 -5.65 8.44
N ILE A 113 1.18 -4.83 9.50
CA ILE A 113 1.49 -3.39 9.41
C ILE A 113 2.81 -3.18 8.66
N SER A 114 3.83 -3.97 8.97
CA SER A 114 5.14 -3.88 8.33
C SER A 114 5.08 -4.24 6.84
N TYR A 115 4.36 -5.31 6.47
CA TYR A 115 4.17 -5.68 5.07
C TYR A 115 3.41 -4.62 4.27
N VAL A 116 2.36 -4.04 4.86
CA VAL A 116 1.60 -2.98 4.21
C VAL A 116 2.41 -1.68 4.11
N ALA A 117 3.25 -1.36 5.10
CA ALA A 117 4.16 -0.22 5.03
C ALA A 117 5.20 -0.37 3.90
N ILE A 118 5.76 -1.57 3.71
CA ILE A 118 6.64 -1.87 2.57
C ILE A 118 5.89 -1.66 1.26
N PHE A 119 4.65 -2.16 1.17
CA PHE A 119 3.83 -2.00 -0.04
C PHE A 119 3.48 -0.54 -0.33
N VAL A 120 3.20 0.29 0.68
CA VAL A 120 3.06 1.75 0.55
C VAL A 120 4.34 2.37 -0.03
N GLY A 121 5.51 1.93 0.43
CA GLY A 121 6.80 2.34 -0.13
C GLY A 121 6.94 1.99 -1.62
N GLU A 122 6.57 0.77 -2.00
CA GLU A 122 6.59 0.33 -3.41
C GLU A 122 5.62 1.12 -4.29
N LEU A 123 4.39 1.35 -3.81
CA LEU A 123 3.41 2.19 -4.49
C LEU A 123 3.89 3.63 -4.65
N SER A 124 4.59 4.17 -3.65
CA SER A 124 5.18 5.51 -3.72
C SER A 124 6.27 5.58 -4.80
N ILE A 125 7.15 4.58 -4.86
CA ILE A 125 8.18 4.48 -5.92
C ILE A 125 7.53 4.36 -7.29
N ALA A 126 6.54 3.48 -7.44
CA ALA A 126 5.81 3.28 -8.69
C ALA A 126 5.13 4.58 -9.15
N PHE A 127 4.45 5.29 -8.25
CA PHE A 127 3.83 6.58 -8.53
C PHE A 127 4.85 7.61 -9.02
N HIS A 128 5.96 7.78 -8.30
CA HIS A 128 6.99 8.74 -8.67
C HIS A 128 7.66 8.38 -10.01
N ARG A 129 7.88 7.09 -10.31
CA ARG A 129 8.38 6.65 -11.61
C ARG A 129 7.44 7.07 -12.73
N THR A 130 6.13 6.84 -12.58
CA THR A 130 5.13 7.25 -13.58
C THR A 130 5.15 8.76 -13.81
N GLN A 131 5.27 9.57 -12.75
CA GLN A 131 5.35 11.03 -12.87
C GLN A 131 6.62 11.50 -13.60
N LEU A 132 7.76 10.88 -13.31
CA LEU A 132 9.03 11.22 -13.96
C LEU A 132 9.03 10.87 -15.45
N LEU A 133 8.52 9.69 -15.82
CA LEU A 133 8.36 9.29 -17.22
C LEU A 133 7.41 10.24 -17.95
N ALA A 134 6.29 10.62 -17.34
CA ALA A 134 5.36 11.59 -17.92
C ALA A 134 5.99 12.99 -18.13
N ALA A 135 6.96 13.36 -17.28
CA ALA A 135 7.71 14.60 -17.41
C ALA A 135 8.92 14.50 -18.38
N GLY A 136 9.13 13.36 -19.04
CA GLY A 136 10.23 13.15 -19.98
C GLY A 136 11.59 12.87 -19.32
N PHE A 137 11.60 12.57 -18.02
CA PHE A 137 12.82 12.19 -17.30
C PHE A 137 12.97 10.68 -17.25
N GLU A 138 13.76 10.12 -18.18
CA GLU A 138 14.09 8.68 -18.25
C GLU A 138 15.13 8.22 -17.21
N ILE A 139 15.39 9.02 -16.17
CA ILE A 139 16.51 8.90 -15.22
C ILE A 139 16.63 7.50 -14.58
N PHE A 140 15.55 6.70 -14.56
CA PHE A 140 15.50 5.39 -13.93
C PHE A 140 15.50 4.19 -14.89
N GLU A 141 15.25 4.36 -16.18
CA GLU A 141 15.25 3.24 -17.14
C GLU A 141 16.68 2.65 -17.27
N ASP A 142 17.69 3.53 -17.36
CA ASP A 142 19.10 3.14 -17.50
C ASP A 142 19.70 2.44 -16.27
N ILE A 143 19.23 2.75 -15.06
CA ILE A 143 19.80 2.19 -13.82
C ILE A 143 19.30 0.76 -13.58
N PHE A 144 18.05 0.45 -13.96
CA PHE A 144 17.50 -0.91 -13.86
C PHE A 144 17.79 -1.76 -15.10
N ALA A 145 17.87 -1.16 -16.30
CA ALA A 145 18.33 -1.85 -17.51
C ALA A 145 19.81 -2.30 -17.42
N LYS A 146 20.63 -1.60 -16.64
CA LYS A 146 22.03 -1.98 -16.34
C LYS A 146 22.18 -3.18 -15.40
N ARG A 147 21.10 -3.79 -14.90
CA ARG A 147 21.15 -5.15 -14.35
C ARG A 147 21.14 -6.17 -15.50
N LEU A 148 22.26 -6.20 -16.22
CA LEU A 148 22.65 -7.24 -17.18
C LEU A 148 22.65 -8.63 -16.50
N PRO A 149 22.53 -9.70 -17.30
CA PRO A 149 22.18 -11.05 -16.86
C PRO A 149 23.21 -11.60 -15.88
N ILE A 150 22.73 -12.42 -14.94
CA ILE A 150 23.62 -13.40 -14.30
C ILE A 150 24.08 -14.32 -15.43
N ASP A 151 25.30 -14.06 -15.89
CA ASP A 151 26.08 -14.96 -16.70
C ASP A 151 26.16 -16.28 -15.94
N THR A 152 25.31 -17.24 -16.29
CA THR A 152 25.44 -18.62 -15.87
C THR A 152 26.53 -19.23 -16.75
N GLY A 153 27.74 -18.68 -16.59
CA GLY A 153 28.96 -19.19 -17.18
C GLY A 153 29.20 -20.60 -16.68
N SER A 154 28.77 -21.58 -17.47
CA SER A 154 29.46 -22.83 -17.75
C SER A 154 30.38 -23.33 -16.63
N ALA A 155 29.80 -24.02 -15.64
CA ALA A 155 30.52 -25.05 -14.89
C ALA A 155 30.38 -26.40 -15.63
N ALA A 156 30.94 -26.46 -16.85
CA ALA A 156 31.35 -27.70 -17.47
C ALA A 156 32.87 -27.81 -17.26
N LEU A 157 33.29 -28.52 -16.21
CA LEU A 157 34.65 -29.01 -16.08
C LEU A 157 34.60 -30.45 -15.57
N HIS A 158 35.03 -31.32 -16.49
CA HIS A 158 35.65 -32.65 -16.37
C HIS A 158 35.62 -33.38 -15.03
#